data_AF-A0A9D1PJ57-F1
#
_entry.id   AF-A0A9D1PJ57-F1
#
_cell.length_a   1.000
_cell.length_b   1.000
_cell.length_c   1.000
_cell.angle_alpha   90.00
_cell.angle_beta   90.00
_cell.angle_gamma   90.00
#
_symmetry.space_group_name_H-M   'P 1'
#
loop_
_entity.id
_entity.type
_entity.pdbx_description
1 polymer ?
#
loop_
_entity_poly.entity_id
_entity_poly.type
_entity_poly.pdbx_seq_one_letter_code
_entity_poly.pdbx_strand_id
1 'polypeptide(L)'
;MNTGIHTFSLCIKSSYSDIKNILQKNEYITMNKDKYLLNKLHCIIKYKKYGVEILLNQSYNRPSFITVIVNPSSLLAYEYRPTDLFKVDSKKTVKLLKQKLYSILKEIGINIKKANISLLRCDLTKDMYLPNYADIPFMLKVFQKSYVTDKRLKVDIKKHSWTIKNKSREFCVYNKTYELKKRHEVDISDNILRLELRLSPKSMPKKYKSKSWTDELFKLYADHNKLINSFICKIHQDFERVVSYDEAIQIIDGSKYRKKTKHQLKKIIKKASTCNSLADARKKCEIRKDKFIKLLDKFSEMGICAITKD
;
A
#
# COMPACT_ATOMS: atom_id res chain seq x y z
N MET A 1 8.37 -11.96 7.95
CA MET A 1 7.62 -10.91 7.21
C MET A 1 8.49 -10.41 6.07
N ASN A 2 7.95 -10.28 4.85
CA ASN A 2 8.68 -9.76 3.70
C ASN A 2 8.30 -8.30 3.48
N THR A 3 9.26 -7.44 3.14
CA THR A 3 9.03 -6.00 2.93
C THR A 3 9.75 -5.49 1.70
N GLY A 4 9.17 -4.52 1.02
CA GLY A 4 9.80 -3.84 -0.10
C GLY A 4 8.81 -3.01 -0.92
N ILE A 5 9.19 -2.67 -2.14
CA ILE A 5 8.33 -1.90 -3.05
C ILE A 5 7.63 -2.88 -3.99
N HIS A 6 6.30 -2.88 -4.02
CA HIS A 6 5.56 -3.71 -4.97
C HIS A 6 5.40 -3.01 -6.32
N THR A 7 4.96 -1.75 -6.30
CA THR A 7 4.91 -0.92 -7.50
C THR A 7 5.32 0.52 -7.23
N PHE A 8 5.79 1.20 -8.26
CA PHE A 8 5.88 2.66 -8.29
C PHE A 8 5.33 3.16 -9.62
N SER A 9 5.00 4.45 -9.70
CA SER A 9 4.67 5.07 -10.97
C SER A 9 5.44 6.35 -11.21
N LEU A 10 5.76 6.59 -12.48
CA LEU A 10 6.42 7.79 -12.96
C LEU A 10 5.45 8.61 -13.79
N CYS A 11 5.60 9.93 -13.72
CA CYS A 11 4.96 10.87 -14.63
C CYS A 11 6.02 11.47 -15.56
N ILE A 12 5.78 11.38 -16.85
CA ILE A 12 6.58 12.00 -17.91
C ILE A 12 5.72 13.08 -18.55
N LYS A 13 6.17 14.34 -18.49
CA LYS A 13 5.49 15.42 -19.21
C LYS A 13 5.62 15.20 -20.72
N SER A 14 4.54 15.37 -21.46
CA SER A 14 4.52 15.19 -22.92
C SER A 14 3.54 16.14 -23.57
N SER A 15 3.74 16.44 -24.86
CA SER A 15 2.76 17.19 -25.63
C SER A 15 1.70 16.25 -26.22
N TYR A 16 0.60 16.85 -26.71
CA TYR A 16 -0.42 16.11 -27.45
C TYR A 16 0.19 15.40 -28.68
N SER A 17 1.06 16.10 -29.41
CA SER A 17 1.74 15.60 -30.62
C SER A 17 2.74 14.49 -30.29
N ASP A 18 3.50 14.60 -29.20
CA ASP A 18 4.39 13.51 -28.75
C ASP A 18 3.61 12.22 -28.53
N ILE A 19 2.46 12.30 -27.84
CA ILE A 19 1.60 11.13 -27.60
C ILE A 19 1.04 10.60 -28.93
N LYS A 20 0.59 11.48 -29.84
CA LYS A 20 0.10 11.06 -31.16
C LYS A 20 1.16 10.29 -31.94
N ASN A 21 2.42 10.75 -31.92
CA ASN A 21 3.54 10.09 -32.58
C ASN A 21 3.86 8.73 -31.95
N ILE A 22 3.76 8.60 -30.63
CA ILE A 22 3.92 7.31 -29.93
C ILE A 22 2.79 6.35 -30.35
N LEU A 23 1.54 6.82 -30.37
CA LEU A 23 0.38 6.00 -30.76
C LEU A 23 0.46 5.48 -32.20
N GLN A 24 1.03 6.26 -33.13
CA GLN A 24 1.22 5.82 -34.52
C GLN A 24 2.23 4.68 -34.68
N LYS A 25 3.13 4.49 -33.70
CA LYS A 25 4.24 3.53 -33.77
C LYS A 25 4.05 2.31 -32.86
N ASN A 26 2.97 2.27 -32.10
CA ASN A 26 2.76 1.24 -31.08
C ASN A 26 1.31 0.75 -31.12
N GLU A 27 1.12 -0.53 -30.87
CA GLU A 27 -0.21 -1.07 -30.55
C GLU A 27 -0.68 -0.56 -29.19
N TYR A 28 -1.96 -0.21 -29.10
CA TYR A 28 -2.55 0.30 -27.87
C TYR A 28 -4.03 -0.04 -27.76
N ILE A 29 -4.53 -0.01 -26.52
CA ILE A 29 -5.95 -0.10 -26.20
C ILE A 29 -6.42 1.27 -25.71
N THR A 30 -7.59 1.71 -26.16
CA THR A 30 -8.22 2.92 -25.60
C THR A 30 -9.06 2.54 -24.39
N MET A 31 -8.66 3.01 -23.21
CA MET A 31 -9.26 2.65 -21.92
C MET A 31 -10.42 3.57 -21.53
N ASN A 32 -10.34 4.85 -21.88
CA ASN A 32 -11.36 5.84 -21.55
C ASN A 32 -11.39 6.95 -22.60
N LYS A 33 -12.60 7.46 -22.86
CA LYS A 33 -12.90 8.63 -23.66
C LYS A 33 -13.88 9.48 -22.87
N ASP A 34 -13.56 10.75 -22.63
CA ASP A 34 -14.55 11.65 -22.04
C ASP A 34 -15.71 11.91 -23.01
N LYS A 35 -16.83 12.41 -22.48
CA LYS A 35 -18.08 12.65 -23.25
C LYS A 35 -17.86 13.47 -24.53
N TYR A 36 -16.86 14.35 -24.52
CA TYR A 36 -16.55 15.26 -25.61
C TYR A 36 -15.30 14.85 -26.43
N LEU A 37 -14.72 13.68 -26.16
CA LEU A 37 -13.49 13.17 -26.80
C LEU A 37 -12.27 14.08 -26.70
N LEU A 38 -12.29 15.05 -25.78
CA LEU A 38 -11.21 16.00 -25.50
C LEU A 38 -10.08 15.36 -24.70
N ASN A 39 -10.39 14.30 -23.95
CA ASN A 39 -9.45 13.56 -23.13
C ASN A 39 -9.54 12.07 -23.45
N LYS A 40 -8.40 11.50 -23.81
CA LYS A 40 -8.27 10.09 -24.14
C LYS A 40 -7.18 9.45 -23.30
N LEU A 41 -7.48 8.27 -22.78
CA LEU A 41 -6.53 7.43 -22.08
C LEU A 41 -6.25 6.20 -22.94
N HIS A 42 -5.01 6.06 -23.39
CA HIS A 42 -4.55 4.90 -24.13
C HIS A 42 -3.55 4.10 -23.28
N CYS A 43 -3.50 2.78 -23.48
CA CYS A 43 -2.59 1.89 -22.78
C CYS A 43 -1.79 1.06 -23.79
N ILE A 44 -0.46 1.09 -23.68
CA ILE A 44 0.42 0.16 -24.39
C ILE A 44 0.60 -1.07 -23.49
N ILE A 45 0.01 -2.20 -23.89
CA ILE A 45 -0.02 -3.43 -23.06
C ILE A 45 1.18 -4.37 -23.30
N LYS A 46 1.99 -4.12 -24.33
CA LYS A 46 3.12 -4.97 -24.76
C LYS A 46 4.05 -5.39 -23.62
N TYR A 47 4.29 -4.50 -22.65
CA TYR A 47 5.25 -4.73 -21.55
C TYR A 47 4.58 -5.14 -20.23
N LYS A 48 3.26 -5.35 -20.21
CA LYS A 48 2.53 -5.71 -18.99
C LYS A 48 3.03 -7.02 -18.37
N LYS A 49 3.35 -8.02 -19.21
CA LYS A 49 3.96 -9.29 -18.78
C LYS A 49 5.33 -9.13 -18.11
N TYR A 50 6.02 -8.02 -18.38
CA TYR A 50 7.30 -7.66 -17.76
C TYR A 50 7.12 -6.63 -16.62
N GLY A 51 5.88 -6.43 -16.16
CA GLY A 51 5.57 -5.52 -15.07
C GLY A 51 5.62 -4.04 -15.42
N VAL A 52 5.50 -3.66 -16.69
CA VAL A 52 5.45 -2.24 -17.09
C VAL A 52 4.14 -1.95 -17.83
N GLU A 53 3.33 -1.07 -17.26
CA GLU A 53 2.12 -0.53 -17.89
C GLU A 53 2.34 0.94 -18.25
N ILE A 54 2.05 1.30 -19.51
CA ILE A 54 2.30 2.64 -20.03
C ILE A 54 0.97 3.26 -20.45
N LEU A 55 0.59 4.30 -19.73
CA LEU A 55 -0.67 5.02 -19.91
C LEU A 55 -0.41 6.39 -20.54
N LEU A 56 -0.92 6.59 -21.73
CA LEU A 56 -0.80 7.82 -22.49
C LEU A 56 -2.05 8.67 -22.24
N ASN A 57 -1.90 9.74 -21.46
CA ASN A 57 -2.97 10.68 -21.15
C ASN A 57 -2.89 11.83 -22.15
N GLN A 58 -3.75 11.76 -23.16
CA GLN A 58 -3.84 12.73 -24.23
C GLN A 58 -4.99 13.71 -23.95
N SER A 59 -4.69 14.99 -23.91
CA SER A 59 -5.65 16.05 -23.60
C SER A 59 -5.44 17.27 -24.49
N TYR A 60 -6.54 17.86 -24.98
CA TYR A 60 -6.53 19.13 -25.70
C TYR A 60 -6.57 20.36 -24.78
N ASN A 61 -7.19 20.22 -23.60
CA ASN A 61 -7.45 21.34 -22.69
C ASN A 61 -6.55 21.35 -21.44
N ARG A 62 -5.72 20.32 -21.27
CA ARG A 62 -4.76 20.21 -20.17
C ARG A 62 -3.43 19.67 -20.68
N PRO A 63 -2.33 19.85 -19.94
CA PRO A 63 -1.07 19.24 -20.28
C PRO A 63 -1.22 17.72 -20.43
N SER A 64 -0.77 17.19 -21.56
CA SER A 64 -0.68 15.76 -21.78
C SER A 64 0.48 15.18 -20.96
N PHE A 65 0.40 13.90 -20.63
CA PHE A 65 1.46 13.22 -19.87
C PHE A 65 1.39 11.71 -20.05
N ILE A 66 2.51 11.06 -19.76
CA ILE A 66 2.62 9.61 -19.77
C ILE A 66 2.78 9.15 -18.32
N THR A 67 1.93 8.21 -17.89
CA THR A 67 2.12 7.51 -16.62
C THR A 67 2.73 6.15 -16.90
N VAL A 68 3.84 5.85 -16.24
CA VAL A 68 4.49 4.55 -16.34
C VAL A 68 4.37 3.87 -15.00
N ILE A 69 3.59 2.80 -14.91
CA ILE A 69 3.43 1.98 -13.70
C ILE A 69 4.38 0.81 -13.81
N VAL A 70 5.21 0.61 -12.79
CA VAL A 70 6.28 -0.38 -12.81
C VAL A 70 6.15 -1.29 -11.59
N ASN A 71 6.05 -2.60 -11.82
CA ASN A 71 6.43 -3.63 -10.88
C ASN A 71 7.94 -3.92 -11.08
N PRO A 72 8.81 -3.36 -10.22
CA PRO A 72 10.25 -3.49 -10.37
C PRO A 72 10.78 -4.92 -10.37
N SER A 73 10.22 -5.80 -9.53
CA SER A 73 10.64 -7.20 -9.44
C SER A 73 10.42 -7.92 -10.77
N SER A 74 9.25 -7.72 -11.38
CA SER A 74 8.91 -8.29 -12.68
C SER A 74 9.80 -7.74 -13.80
N LEU A 75 10.06 -6.42 -13.81
CA LEU A 75 10.90 -5.79 -14.83
C LEU A 75 12.36 -6.28 -14.75
N LEU A 76 12.88 -6.46 -13.54
CA LEU A 76 14.24 -6.96 -13.34
C LEU A 76 14.36 -8.43 -13.72
N ALA A 77 13.35 -9.25 -13.43
CA ALA A 77 13.33 -10.66 -13.81
C ALA A 77 12.97 -10.90 -15.29
N TYR A 78 12.40 -9.91 -15.97
CA TYR A 78 11.82 -10.06 -17.31
C TYR A 78 10.71 -11.12 -17.38
N GLU A 79 10.00 -11.30 -16.28
CA GLU A 79 8.85 -12.20 -16.16
C GLU A 79 7.86 -11.63 -15.13
N TYR A 80 6.61 -12.10 -15.15
CA TYR A 80 5.61 -11.62 -14.21
C TYR A 80 5.84 -12.18 -12.81
N ARG A 81 6.21 -11.31 -11.86
CA ARG A 81 6.45 -11.63 -10.45
C ARG A 81 5.52 -10.83 -9.53
N PRO A 82 4.28 -11.30 -9.33
CA PRO A 82 3.25 -10.53 -8.62
C PRO A 82 3.45 -10.46 -7.09
N THR A 83 4.11 -11.46 -6.52
CA THR A 83 4.35 -11.59 -5.08
C THR A 83 5.66 -10.93 -4.68
N ASP A 84 6.69 -10.98 -5.53
CA ASP A 84 8.01 -10.42 -5.24
C ASP A 84 7.97 -8.92 -4.91
N LEU A 85 8.62 -8.57 -3.80
CA LEU A 85 8.82 -7.20 -3.38
C LEU A 85 10.23 -6.75 -3.72
N PHE A 86 10.35 -5.62 -4.41
CA PHE A 86 11.63 -5.08 -4.80
C PHE A 86 12.39 -4.53 -3.60
N LYS A 87 13.60 -5.07 -3.41
CA LYS A 87 14.54 -4.67 -2.38
C LYS A 87 15.62 -3.79 -3.00
N VAL A 88 15.89 -2.66 -2.36
CA VAL A 88 16.95 -1.74 -2.78
C VAL A 88 18.18 -1.97 -1.92
N ASP A 89 18.93 -2.99 -2.28
CA ASP A 89 20.16 -3.36 -1.55
C ASP A 89 21.29 -2.34 -1.83
N SER A 90 21.26 -1.71 -3.00
CA SER A 90 22.22 -0.65 -3.35
C SER A 90 21.70 0.28 -4.44
N LYS A 91 22.39 1.41 -4.64
CA LYS A 91 22.16 2.30 -5.80
C LYS A 91 22.37 1.58 -7.14
N LYS A 92 23.20 0.52 -7.20
CA LYS A 92 23.42 -0.27 -8.42
C LYS A 92 22.14 -0.96 -8.88
N THR A 93 21.35 -1.49 -7.95
CA THR A 93 20.07 -2.14 -8.26
C THR A 93 19.07 -1.16 -8.89
N VAL A 94 18.99 0.07 -8.35
CA VAL A 94 18.14 1.12 -8.93
C VAL A 94 18.65 1.58 -10.29
N LYS A 95 19.97 1.60 -10.50
CA LYS A 95 20.58 1.91 -11.80
C LYS A 95 20.20 0.87 -12.85
N LEU A 96 20.24 -0.42 -12.52
CA LEU A 96 19.83 -1.51 -13.41
C LEU A 96 18.34 -1.41 -13.76
N LEU A 97 17.49 -1.16 -12.76
CA LEU A 97 16.06 -0.92 -12.96
C LEU A 97 15.82 0.24 -13.92
N LYS A 98 16.51 1.37 -13.73
CA LYS A 98 16.46 2.53 -14.62
C LYS A 98 16.88 2.18 -16.04
N GLN A 99 17.96 1.43 -16.22
CA GLN A 99 18.45 1.03 -17.55
C GLN A 99 17.41 0.18 -18.30
N LYS A 100 16.87 -0.88 -17.65
CA LYS A 100 15.82 -1.72 -18.25
C LYS A 100 14.58 -0.91 -18.61
N LEU A 101 14.13 -0.05 -17.69
CA LEU A 101 12.97 0.81 -17.94
C LEU A 101 13.23 1.77 -19.11
N TYR A 102 14.39 2.40 -19.16
CA TYR A 102 14.74 3.36 -20.21
C TYR A 102 14.91 2.69 -21.58
N SER A 103 15.28 1.42 -21.63
CA SER A 103 15.25 0.63 -22.86
C SER A 103 13.83 0.53 -23.41
N ILE A 104 12.87 0.13 -22.57
CA ILE A 104 11.45 0.03 -22.94
C ILE A 104 10.91 1.40 -23.38
N LEU A 105 11.21 2.47 -22.63
CA LEU A 105 10.71 3.80 -22.97
C LEU A 105 11.29 4.32 -24.30
N LYS A 106 12.56 4.02 -24.62
CA LYS A 106 13.13 4.34 -25.93
C LYS A 106 12.46 3.55 -27.05
N GLU A 107 12.21 2.26 -26.83
CA GLU A 107 11.57 1.38 -27.82
C GLU A 107 10.19 1.89 -28.23
N ILE A 108 9.40 2.43 -27.30
CA ILE A 108 8.10 3.02 -27.62
C ILE A 108 8.18 4.44 -28.21
N GLY A 109 9.39 4.99 -28.39
CA GLY A 109 9.63 6.29 -29.02
C GLY A 109 9.75 7.48 -28.06
N ILE A 110 9.92 7.28 -26.75
CA ILE A 110 10.16 8.39 -25.81
C ILE A 110 11.62 8.85 -25.88
N ASN A 111 11.83 10.14 -26.14
CA ASN A 111 13.15 10.76 -26.06
C ASN A 111 13.56 11.02 -24.61
N ILE A 112 14.23 10.02 -24.01
CA ILE A 112 14.68 10.06 -22.61
C ILE A 112 15.61 11.23 -22.28
N LYS A 113 16.40 11.72 -23.23
CA LYS A 113 17.32 12.85 -22.99
C LYS A 113 16.56 14.16 -22.74
N LYS A 114 15.38 14.32 -23.35
CA LYS A 114 14.51 15.50 -23.19
C LYS A 114 13.38 15.27 -22.18
N ALA A 115 13.16 14.03 -21.76
CA ALA A 115 12.04 13.66 -20.90
C ALA A 115 12.22 14.18 -19.47
N ASN A 116 11.22 14.92 -18.98
CA ASN A 116 11.11 15.27 -17.57
C ASN A 116 10.35 14.16 -16.84
N ILE A 117 11.08 13.29 -16.15
CA ILE A 117 10.55 12.09 -15.48
C ILE A 117 10.56 12.31 -13.98
N SER A 118 9.39 12.21 -13.35
CA SER A 118 9.20 12.41 -11.91
C SER A 118 8.50 11.23 -11.26
N LEU A 119 8.78 10.96 -9.99
CA LEU A 119 8.07 9.93 -9.23
C LEU A 119 6.65 10.44 -8.91
N LEU A 120 5.64 9.72 -9.40
CA LEU A 120 4.24 10.03 -9.17
C LEU A 120 3.66 9.22 -8.00
N ARG A 121 4.15 8.01 -7.77
CA ARG A 121 3.64 7.11 -6.72
C ARG A 121 4.69 6.12 -6.28
N CYS A 122 4.65 5.72 -5.01
CA CYS A 122 5.40 4.57 -4.52
C CYS A 122 4.53 3.78 -3.54
N ASP A 123 4.42 2.47 -3.75
CA ASP A 123 3.61 1.55 -2.97
C ASP A 123 4.56 0.71 -2.07
N LEU A 124 4.77 1.19 -0.84
CA LEU A 124 5.59 0.52 0.18
C LEU A 124 4.79 -0.64 0.76
N THR A 125 5.35 -1.84 0.78
CA THR A 125 4.59 -3.07 0.96
C THR A 125 5.20 -3.96 2.04
N LYS A 126 4.34 -4.55 2.85
CA LYS A 126 4.66 -5.58 3.84
C LYS A 126 3.71 -6.75 3.67
N ASP A 127 4.28 -7.93 3.46
CA ASP A 127 3.54 -9.18 3.34
C ASP A 127 3.56 -9.98 4.63
N MET A 128 2.36 -10.39 5.04
CA MET A 128 2.13 -11.36 6.11
C MET A 128 1.80 -12.71 5.48
N TYR A 129 2.72 -13.64 5.62
CA TYR A 129 2.53 -15.04 5.24
C TYR A 129 1.87 -15.75 6.41
N LEU A 130 0.64 -16.21 6.20
CA LEU A 130 -0.13 -16.89 7.21
C LEU A 130 -0.01 -18.41 7.01
N PRO A 131 0.03 -19.22 8.08
CA PRO A 131 0.10 -20.67 7.93
C PRO A 131 -1.13 -21.23 7.19
N ASN A 132 -2.33 -20.73 7.50
CA ASN A 132 -3.57 -21.22 6.92
C ASN A 132 -4.33 -20.11 6.17
N TYR A 133 -5.00 -20.47 5.07
CA TYR A 133 -5.88 -19.54 4.35
C TYR A 133 -7.01 -18.99 5.23
N ALA A 134 -7.51 -19.83 6.16
CA ALA A 134 -8.55 -19.47 7.12
C ALA A 134 -8.14 -18.35 8.10
N ASP A 135 -6.83 -18.09 8.26
CA ASP A 135 -6.34 -17.00 9.09
C ASP A 135 -6.45 -15.63 8.39
N ILE A 136 -6.52 -15.59 7.05
CA ILE A 136 -6.57 -14.32 6.29
C ILE A 136 -7.82 -13.50 6.63
N PRO A 137 -9.06 -14.03 6.60
CA PRO A 137 -10.24 -13.27 6.97
C PRO A 137 -10.19 -12.72 8.38
N PHE A 138 -9.64 -13.50 9.33
CA PHE A 138 -9.47 -13.07 10.70
C PHE A 138 -8.50 -11.88 10.81
N MET A 139 -7.30 -12.01 10.23
CA MET A 139 -6.32 -10.93 10.26
C MET A 139 -6.82 -9.68 9.53
N LEU A 140 -7.54 -9.84 8.42
CA LEU A 140 -8.19 -8.71 7.76
C LEU A 140 -9.24 -8.03 8.67
N LYS A 141 -10.03 -8.80 9.41
CA LYS A 141 -11.02 -8.29 10.38
C LYS A 141 -10.35 -7.51 11.52
N VAL A 142 -9.17 -7.93 11.97
CA VAL A 142 -8.36 -7.18 12.95
C VAL A 142 -8.07 -5.76 12.44
N PHE A 143 -7.57 -5.63 11.21
CA PHE A 143 -7.36 -4.32 10.58
C PHE A 143 -8.67 -3.55 10.34
N GLN A 144 -9.75 -4.22 9.95
CA GLN A 144 -11.07 -3.57 9.77
C GLN A 144 -11.59 -2.92 11.06
N LYS A 145 -11.26 -3.52 12.22
CA LYS A 145 -11.63 -3.01 13.55
C LYS A 145 -10.70 -1.91 14.09
N SER A 146 -9.67 -1.49 13.34
CA SER A 146 -8.68 -0.48 13.77
C SER A 146 -9.29 0.80 14.34
N TYR A 147 -8.55 1.48 15.22
CA TYR A 147 -8.98 2.76 15.79
C TYR A 147 -8.47 3.94 14.95
N VAL A 148 -9.29 4.41 14.01
CA VAL A 148 -8.94 5.55 13.13
C VAL A 148 -9.36 6.87 13.76
N THR A 149 -8.37 7.70 14.13
CA THR A 149 -8.64 8.97 14.83
C THR A 149 -8.72 10.19 13.90
N ASP A 150 -8.13 10.13 12.71
CA ASP A 150 -8.10 11.21 11.73
C ASP A 150 -9.36 11.20 10.86
N LYS A 151 -10.27 12.14 11.11
CA LYS A 151 -11.55 12.28 10.39
C LYS A 151 -11.40 12.58 8.89
N ARG A 152 -10.23 13.01 8.43
CA ARG A 152 -9.97 13.29 7.00
C ARG A 152 -9.73 12.02 6.19
N LEU A 153 -9.49 10.91 6.88
CA LEU A 153 -9.30 9.61 6.26
C LEU A 153 -10.67 8.98 5.96
N LYS A 154 -10.86 8.58 4.71
CA LYS A 154 -12.02 7.80 4.28
C LYS A 154 -11.68 6.32 4.40
N VAL A 155 -12.59 5.56 4.99
CA VAL A 155 -12.47 4.10 5.14
C VAL A 155 -13.35 3.43 4.08
N ASP A 156 -12.80 2.46 3.35
CA ASP A 156 -13.49 1.60 2.38
C ASP A 156 -13.29 0.15 2.84
N ILE A 157 -14.40 -0.53 3.16
CA ILE A 157 -14.40 -1.90 3.71
C ILE A 157 -15.04 -2.82 2.68
N LYS A 158 -14.32 -3.87 2.29
CA LYS A 158 -14.79 -4.91 1.36
C LYS A 158 -14.50 -6.29 1.93
N LYS A 159 -15.12 -7.31 1.34
CA LYS A 159 -14.94 -8.72 1.76
C LYS A 159 -13.48 -9.18 1.79
N HIS A 160 -12.67 -8.75 0.82
CA HIS A 160 -11.27 -9.20 0.66
C HIS A 160 -10.25 -8.07 0.79
N SER A 161 -10.68 -6.87 1.19
CA SER A 161 -9.79 -5.72 1.37
C SER A 161 -10.35 -4.70 2.36
N TRP A 162 -9.45 -3.98 2.99
CA TRP A 162 -9.76 -2.83 3.82
C TRP A 162 -8.80 -1.70 3.47
N THR A 163 -9.34 -0.51 3.21
CA THR A 163 -8.54 0.62 2.72
C THR A 163 -8.86 1.86 3.52
N ILE A 164 -7.83 2.58 3.93
CA ILE A 164 -7.93 3.94 4.48
C ILE A 164 -7.21 4.89 3.54
N LYS A 165 -7.88 5.97 3.10
CA LYS A 165 -7.28 6.92 2.17
C LYS A 165 -7.66 8.36 2.41
N ASN A 166 -6.81 9.26 1.95
CA ASN A 166 -7.14 10.66 1.68
C ASN A 166 -6.61 11.06 0.30
N LYS A 167 -6.60 12.36 -0.02
CA LYS A 167 -6.12 12.86 -1.33
C LYS A 167 -4.64 12.58 -1.60
N SER A 168 -3.84 12.24 -0.60
CA SER A 168 -2.38 12.16 -0.71
C SER A 168 -1.78 10.81 -0.32
N ARG A 169 -2.46 10.01 0.49
CA ARG A 169 -2.01 8.68 0.94
C ARG A 169 -3.16 7.68 0.93
N GLU A 170 -2.81 6.43 0.70
CA GLU A 170 -3.71 5.29 0.79
C GLU A 170 -2.97 4.16 1.50
N PHE A 171 -3.63 3.54 2.47
CA PHE A 171 -3.15 2.33 3.14
C PHE A 171 -4.18 1.23 2.92
N CYS A 172 -3.78 0.13 2.31
CA CYS A 172 -4.64 -0.97 1.97
C CYS A 172 -4.13 -2.26 2.62
N VAL A 173 -5.04 -3.04 3.18
CA VAL A 173 -4.80 -4.39 3.66
C VAL A 173 -5.71 -5.31 2.89
N TYR A 174 -5.17 -6.31 2.19
CA TYR A 174 -5.98 -7.17 1.33
C TYR A 174 -5.45 -8.59 1.21
N ASN A 175 -6.35 -9.52 0.90
CA ASN A 175 -6.01 -10.90 0.62
C ASN A 175 -5.36 -10.98 -0.76
N LYS A 176 -4.02 -11.07 -0.79
CA LYS A 176 -3.23 -11.09 -2.02
C LYS A 176 -3.39 -12.41 -2.78
N THR A 177 -3.50 -13.53 -2.07
CA THR A 177 -3.78 -14.85 -2.65
C THR A 177 -5.10 -14.85 -3.43
N TYR A 178 -6.17 -14.31 -2.84
CA TYR A 178 -7.47 -14.15 -3.50
C TYR A 178 -7.40 -13.19 -4.69
N GLU A 179 -6.68 -12.07 -4.54
CA GLU A 179 -6.53 -11.07 -5.58
C GLU A 179 -5.85 -11.63 -6.83
N LEU A 180 -4.77 -12.41 -6.65
CA LEU A 180 -4.06 -13.07 -7.74
C LEU A 180 -4.93 -14.10 -8.45
N LYS A 181 -5.61 -14.97 -7.69
CA LYS A 181 -6.51 -15.97 -8.27
C LYS A 181 -7.62 -15.33 -9.10
N LYS A 182 -8.25 -14.26 -8.58
CA LYS A 182 -9.46 -13.69 -9.20
C LYS A 182 -9.21 -12.64 -10.27
N ARG A 183 -8.10 -11.90 -10.22
CA ARG A 183 -7.83 -10.81 -11.18
C ARG A 183 -6.73 -11.15 -12.17
N HIS A 184 -5.83 -12.03 -11.78
CA HIS A 184 -4.65 -12.37 -12.56
C HIS A 184 -4.65 -13.81 -13.03
N GLU A 185 -5.64 -14.63 -12.60
CA GLU A 185 -5.73 -16.06 -12.91
C GLU A 185 -4.45 -16.80 -12.51
N VAL A 186 -3.79 -16.33 -11.44
CA VAL A 186 -2.57 -16.93 -10.89
C VAL A 186 -2.91 -17.57 -9.55
N ASP A 187 -2.79 -18.89 -9.49
CA ASP A 187 -2.86 -19.65 -8.26
C ASP A 187 -1.46 -19.74 -7.61
N ILE A 188 -1.42 -19.45 -6.31
CA ILE A 188 -0.22 -19.57 -5.46
C ILE A 188 -0.55 -20.43 -4.24
N SER A 189 0.45 -21.14 -3.71
CA SER A 189 0.32 -21.93 -2.48
C SER A 189 0.33 -21.07 -1.22
N ASP A 190 0.99 -19.90 -1.27
CA ASP A 190 1.14 -19.04 -0.11
C ASP A 190 -0.18 -18.34 0.26
N ASN A 191 -0.42 -18.22 1.57
CA ASN A 191 -1.53 -17.47 2.14
C ASN A 191 -1.06 -16.07 2.53
N ILE A 192 -1.19 -15.10 1.62
CA ILE A 192 -0.61 -13.77 1.77
C ILE A 192 -1.68 -12.73 2.08
N LEU A 193 -1.56 -12.09 3.25
CA LEU A 193 -2.22 -10.81 3.54
C LEU A 193 -1.22 -9.68 3.30
N ARG A 194 -1.51 -8.80 2.34
CA ARG A 194 -0.63 -7.71 1.94
C ARG A 194 -1.07 -6.39 2.56
N LEU A 195 -0.12 -5.69 3.18
CA LEU A 195 -0.25 -4.33 3.69
C LEU A 195 0.51 -3.39 2.76
N GLU A 196 -0.18 -2.41 2.17
CA GLU A 196 0.38 -1.52 1.16
C GLU A 196 0.13 -0.06 1.52
N LEU A 197 1.20 0.70 1.77
CA LEU A 197 1.20 2.15 1.97
C LEU A 197 1.61 2.85 0.68
N ARG A 198 0.60 3.37 -0.02
CA ARG A 198 0.73 4.18 -1.22
C ARG A 198 0.96 5.64 -0.89
N LEU A 199 2.07 6.18 -1.37
CA LEU A 199 2.47 7.58 -1.21
C LEU A 199 2.37 8.32 -2.54
N SER A 200 1.56 9.39 -2.58
CA SER A 200 1.57 10.35 -3.69
C SER A 200 2.59 11.46 -3.48
N PRO A 201 2.93 12.29 -4.49
CA PRO A 201 4.00 13.28 -4.40
C PRO A 201 3.70 14.39 -3.39
N LYS A 202 2.41 14.63 -3.13
CA LYS A 202 1.94 15.57 -2.09
C LYS A 202 2.22 15.06 -0.69
N SER A 203 2.27 13.74 -0.53
CA SER A 203 2.44 13.09 0.76
C SER A 203 3.86 12.63 1.05
N MET A 204 4.71 12.52 0.03
CA MET A 204 6.11 12.20 0.19
C MET A 204 6.80 13.32 0.98
N PRO A 205 7.44 13.02 2.12
CA PRO A 205 8.21 14.00 2.88
C PRO A 205 9.21 14.75 2.01
N LYS A 206 9.34 16.07 2.22
CA LYS A 206 10.24 16.95 1.44
C LYS A 206 11.69 16.41 1.42
N LYS A 207 12.15 15.80 2.51
CA LYS A 207 13.50 15.20 2.62
C LYS A 207 13.81 14.10 1.60
N TYR A 208 12.77 13.47 1.04
CA TYR A 208 12.94 12.45 0.00
C TYR A 208 12.94 13.02 -1.41
N LYS A 209 12.44 14.24 -1.60
CA LYS A 209 12.40 14.87 -2.93
C LYS A 209 13.83 15.06 -3.45
N SER A 210 14.01 14.80 -4.74
CA SER A 210 15.28 14.90 -5.45
C SER A 210 15.05 15.37 -6.89
N LYS A 211 16.14 15.72 -7.59
CA LYS A 211 16.10 15.93 -9.03
C LYS A 211 15.91 14.62 -9.81
N SER A 212 16.24 13.47 -9.19
CA SER A 212 16.13 12.15 -9.83
C SER A 212 15.13 11.26 -9.10
N TRP A 213 14.14 10.74 -9.84
CA TRP A 213 13.18 9.76 -9.32
C TRP A 213 13.85 8.51 -8.73
N THR A 214 15.04 8.14 -9.22
CA THR A 214 15.79 7.00 -8.65
C THR A 214 16.28 7.27 -7.23
N ASP A 215 16.70 8.50 -6.95
CA ASP A 215 17.16 8.88 -5.61
C ASP A 215 15.97 8.97 -4.65
N GLU A 216 14.83 9.48 -5.13
CA GLU A 216 13.59 9.49 -4.36
C GLU A 216 13.17 8.06 -3.99
N LEU A 217 13.18 7.14 -4.97
CA LEU A 217 12.87 5.73 -4.76
C LEU A 217 13.83 5.06 -3.75
N PHE A 218 15.14 5.30 -3.90
CA PHE A 218 16.17 4.80 -2.98
C PHE A 218 15.94 5.29 -1.55
N LYS A 219 15.70 6.59 -1.36
CA LYS A 219 15.45 7.18 -0.03
C LYS A 219 14.15 6.68 0.59
N LEU A 220 13.08 6.51 -0.21
CA LEU A 220 11.81 5.96 0.26
C LEU A 220 11.96 4.51 0.73
N TYR A 221 12.73 3.69 0.02
CA TYR A 221 13.03 2.33 0.45
C TYR A 221 13.86 2.31 1.74
N ALA A 222 14.88 3.16 1.86
CA ALA A 222 15.71 3.23 3.07
C ALA A 222 14.87 3.51 4.34
N ASP A 223 13.83 4.34 4.22
CA ASP A 223 12.90 4.63 5.32
C ASP A 223 11.62 3.76 5.30
N HIS A 224 11.59 2.66 4.52
CA HIS A 224 10.41 1.82 4.31
C HIS A 224 9.71 1.41 5.62
N ASN A 225 10.45 0.74 6.51
CA ASN A 225 9.89 0.20 7.76
C ASN A 225 9.42 1.32 8.68
N LYS A 226 10.16 2.42 8.73
CA LYS A 226 9.78 3.60 9.51
C LYS A 226 8.46 4.20 9.01
N LEU A 227 8.29 4.32 7.70
CA LEU A 227 7.10 4.91 7.09
C LEU A 227 5.86 4.04 7.30
N ILE A 228 5.97 2.73 7.06
CA ILE A 228 4.83 1.81 7.22
C ILE A 228 4.47 1.63 8.70
N ASN A 229 5.45 1.45 9.59
CA ASN A 229 5.20 1.29 11.02
C ASN A 229 4.61 2.58 11.62
N SER A 230 5.09 3.76 11.21
CA SER A 230 4.48 5.03 11.61
C SER A 230 2.99 5.12 11.23
N PHE A 231 2.59 4.50 10.13
CA PHE A 231 1.17 4.43 9.75
C PHE A 231 0.41 3.40 10.59
N ILE A 232 0.98 2.21 10.79
CA ILE A 232 0.39 1.14 11.61
C ILE A 232 0.15 1.61 13.06
N CYS A 233 1.10 2.33 13.68
CA CYS A 233 0.91 2.91 15.02
C CYS A 233 -0.25 3.92 15.06
N LYS A 234 -0.45 4.73 13.99
CA LYS A 234 -1.54 5.73 13.94
C LYS A 234 -2.94 5.13 13.94
N ILE A 235 -3.06 3.88 13.51
CA ILE A 235 -4.31 3.13 13.52
C ILE A 235 -4.39 2.16 14.71
N HIS A 236 -3.40 2.19 15.61
CA HIS A 236 -3.26 1.34 16.78
C HIS A 236 -3.32 -0.15 16.42
N GLN A 237 -2.51 -0.55 15.44
CA GLN A 237 -2.34 -1.94 14.99
C GLN A 237 -0.88 -2.38 15.07
N ASP A 238 -0.07 -1.71 15.88
CA ASP A 238 1.32 -2.02 16.17
C ASP A 238 1.41 -3.06 17.31
N PHE A 239 0.84 -4.23 17.06
CA PHE A 239 0.95 -5.40 17.92
C PHE A 239 1.94 -6.41 17.34
N GLU A 240 2.56 -7.21 18.20
CA GLU A 240 3.44 -8.30 17.77
C GLU A 240 2.61 -9.51 17.34
N ARG A 241 1.58 -9.84 18.13
CA ARG A 241 0.71 -10.99 17.89
C ARG A 241 -0.74 -10.73 18.28
N VAL A 242 -1.62 -11.52 17.66
CA VAL A 242 -3.03 -11.60 18.05
C VAL A 242 -3.23 -12.91 18.81
N VAL A 243 -3.75 -12.80 20.03
CA VAL A 243 -3.90 -13.89 21.00
C VAL A 243 -5.39 -14.23 21.20
N SER A 244 -5.67 -15.36 21.85
CA SER A 244 -7.03 -15.73 22.28
C SER A 244 -7.56 -14.77 23.33
N TYR A 245 -8.88 -14.81 23.60
CA TYR A 245 -9.46 -14.02 24.69
C TYR A 245 -8.80 -14.35 26.03
N ASP A 246 -8.69 -15.64 26.37
CA ASP A 246 -8.15 -16.08 27.65
C ASP A 246 -6.67 -15.74 27.82
N GLU A 247 -5.86 -15.89 26.77
CA GLU A 247 -4.45 -15.50 26.80
C GLU A 247 -4.32 -13.98 26.99
N ALA A 248 -5.16 -13.16 26.34
CA ALA A 248 -5.17 -11.72 26.57
C ALA A 248 -5.48 -11.37 28.04
N ILE A 249 -6.43 -12.07 28.68
CA ILE A 249 -6.77 -11.87 30.09
C ILE A 249 -5.58 -12.24 30.98
N GLN A 250 -4.93 -13.38 30.74
CA GLN A 250 -3.75 -13.83 31.49
C GLN A 250 -2.59 -12.84 31.39
N ILE A 251 -2.30 -12.34 30.18
CA ILE A 251 -1.26 -11.32 29.96
C ILE A 251 -1.59 -10.04 30.71
N ILE A 252 -2.84 -9.58 30.67
CA ILE A 252 -3.29 -8.40 31.42
C ILE A 252 -3.13 -8.62 32.93
N ASP A 253 -3.46 -9.80 33.44
CA ASP A 253 -3.33 -10.12 34.87
C ASP A 253 -1.89 -10.23 35.33
N GLY A 254 -1.00 -10.79 34.51
CA GLY A 254 0.45 -10.85 34.76
C GLY A 254 1.16 -9.50 34.60
N SER A 255 0.52 -8.50 33.98
CA SER A 255 1.15 -7.20 33.72
C SER A 255 1.44 -6.37 34.98
N LYS A 256 2.38 -5.42 34.87
CA LYS A 256 2.75 -4.46 35.93
C LYS A 256 1.69 -3.39 36.25
N TYR A 257 0.56 -3.38 35.55
CA TYR A 257 -0.42 -2.29 35.68
C TYR A 257 -1.28 -2.40 36.95
N ARG A 258 -1.74 -1.26 37.47
CA ARG A 258 -2.64 -1.22 38.64
C ARG A 258 -3.98 -1.92 38.35
N LYS A 259 -4.64 -2.44 39.39
CA LYS A 259 -5.95 -3.13 39.32
C LYS A 259 -6.99 -2.37 38.48
N LYS A 260 -7.09 -1.04 38.67
CA LYS A 260 -8.00 -0.17 37.90
C LYS A 260 -7.70 -0.20 36.39
N THR A 261 -6.43 -0.12 36.00
CA THR A 261 -6.00 -0.17 34.59
C THR A 261 -6.27 -1.54 33.99
N LYS A 262 -5.90 -2.63 34.70
CA LYS A 262 -6.19 -4.00 34.28
C LYS A 262 -7.68 -4.20 34.00
N HIS A 263 -8.55 -3.75 34.90
CA HIS A 263 -10.00 -3.81 34.70
C HIS A 263 -10.46 -3.09 33.42
N GLN A 264 -9.90 -1.92 33.11
CA GLN A 264 -10.23 -1.20 31.88
C GLN A 264 -9.73 -1.92 30.62
N LEU A 265 -8.51 -2.49 30.64
CA LEU A 265 -7.99 -3.28 29.53
C LEU A 265 -8.86 -4.50 29.25
N LYS A 266 -9.25 -5.26 30.28
CA LYS A 266 -10.19 -6.39 30.14
C LYS A 266 -11.54 -5.96 29.58
N LYS A 267 -12.08 -4.82 30.04
CA LYS A 267 -13.32 -4.25 29.50
C LYS A 267 -13.20 -3.95 27.99
N ILE A 268 -12.05 -3.44 27.55
CA ILE A 268 -11.79 -3.17 26.12
C ILE A 268 -11.77 -4.47 25.33
N ILE A 269 -11.02 -5.49 25.75
CA ILE A 269 -10.99 -6.81 25.08
C ILE A 269 -12.42 -7.36 24.91
N LYS A 270 -13.19 -7.40 26.00
CA LYS A 270 -14.58 -7.89 26.00
C LYS A 270 -15.51 -7.10 25.08
N LYS A 271 -15.33 -5.79 24.95
CA LYS A 271 -16.15 -4.97 24.04
C LYS A 271 -15.65 -5.04 22.59
N ALA A 272 -14.35 -5.19 22.37
CA ALA A 272 -13.78 -5.28 21.02
C ALA A 272 -14.19 -6.56 20.28
N SER A 273 -14.42 -7.68 20.99
CA SER A 273 -14.94 -8.92 20.39
C SER A 273 -16.33 -8.71 19.76
N THR A 274 -17.24 -8.06 20.50
CA THR A 274 -18.65 -7.82 20.11
C THR A 274 -18.91 -6.56 19.29
N CYS A 275 -17.91 -5.68 19.12
CA CYS A 275 -18.06 -4.44 18.35
C CYS A 275 -17.52 -4.54 16.92
N ASN A 276 -18.07 -3.71 16.04
CA ASN A 276 -17.62 -3.59 14.64
C ASN A 276 -16.29 -2.83 14.52
N SER A 277 -15.92 -2.03 15.52
CA SER A 277 -14.66 -1.29 15.55
C SER A 277 -14.19 -1.00 16.97
N LEU A 278 -12.91 -0.68 17.15
CA LEU A 278 -12.38 -0.13 18.40
C LEU A 278 -13.02 1.22 18.75
N ALA A 279 -13.51 1.97 17.76
CA ALA A 279 -14.24 3.22 18.02
C ALA A 279 -15.59 2.97 18.69
N ASP A 280 -16.30 1.91 18.29
CA ASP A 280 -17.54 1.48 18.92
C ASP A 280 -17.27 0.85 20.27
N ALA A 281 -16.23 0.03 20.40
CA ALA A 281 -15.78 -0.53 21.68
C ALA A 281 -15.49 0.58 22.69
N ARG A 282 -14.80 1.65 22.28
CA ARG A 282 -14.57 2.83 23.14
C ARG A 282 -15.87 3.46 23.62
N LYS A 283 -16.84 3.68 22.72
CA LYS A 283 -18.14 4.28 23.06
C LYS A 283 -18.87 3.40 24.09
N LYS A 284 -18.96 2.08 23.85
CA LYS A 284 -19.57 1.12 24.80
C LYS A 284 -18.78 0.94 26.10
N CYS A 285 -17.50 1.29 26.12
CA CYS A 285 -16.71 1.32 27.34
C CYS A 285 -16.88 2.63 28.13
N GLU A 286 -17.47 3.66 27.53
CA GLU A 286 -17.60 5.02 28.08
C GLU A 286 -16.24 5.66 28.42
N ILE A 287 -15.23 5.38 27.58
CA ILE A 287 -13.87 5.89 27.78
C ILE A 287 -13.64 7.12 26.88
N ARG A 288 -13.16 8.22 27.48
CA ARG A 288 -12.72 9.41 26.74
C ARG A 288 -11.61 9.06 25.74
N LYS A 289 -11.58 9.76 24.60
CA LYS A 289 -10.67 9.48 23.47
C LYS A 289 -9.19 9.42 23.89
N ASP A 290 -8.73 10.45 24.60
CA ASP A 290 -7.36 10.58 25.10
C ASP A 290 -6.97 9.43 26.03
N LYS A 291 -7.87 9.05 26.94
CA LYS A 291 -7.67 7.92 27.84
C LYS A 291 -7.68 6.58 27.10
N PHE A 292 -8.52 6.42 26.08
CA PHE A 292 -8.61 5.20 25.29
C PHE A 292 -7.33 4.96 24.49
N ILE A 293 -6.77 5.99 23.87
CA ILE A 293 -5.47 5.91 23.17
C ILE A 293 -4.38 5.41 24.12
N LYS A 294 -4.26 6.00 25.32
CA LYS A 294 -3.30 5.54 26.34
C LYS A 294 -3.52 4.09 26.80
N LEU A 295 -4.72 3.54 26.66
CA LEU A 295 -5.01 2.14 26.95
C LEU A 295 -4.66 1.24 25.75
N LEU A 296 -4.83 1.71 24.52
CA LEU A 296 -4.36 1.03 23.32
C LEU A 296 -2.83 0.92 23.30
N ASP A 297 -2.12 1.98 23.68
CA ASP A 297 -0.66 1.97 23.77
C ASP A 297 -0.15 0.89 24.75
N LYS A 298 -0.92 0.57 25.80
CA LYS A 298 -0.60 -0.51 26.75
C LYS A 298 -0.74 -1.90 26.16
N PHE A 299 -1.65 -2.11 25.22
CA PHE A 299 -1.72 -3.37 24.48
C PHE A 299 -0.46 -3.55 23.63
N SER A 300 -0.02 -2.49 22.94
CA SER A 300 1.23 -2.48 22.18
C SER A 300 2.46 -2.70 23.09
N GLU A 301 2.51 -2.09 24.28
CA GLU A 301 3.56 -2.34 25.30
C GLU A 301 3.61 -3.80 25.76
N MET A 302 2.47 -4.49 25.76
CA MET A 302 2.36 -5.93 26.10
C MET A 302 2.52 -6.84 24.87
N GLY A 303 2.79 -6.29 23.67
CA GLY A 303 2.95 -7.04 22.43
C GLY A 303 1.67 -7.68 21.87
N ILE A 304 0.49 -7.36 22.42
CA ILE A 304 -0.78 -7.98 22.02
C ILE A 304 -1.74 -6.99 21.37
N CYS A 305 -2.64 -7.51 20.53
CA CYS A 305 -3.73 -6.72 19.96
C CYS A 305 -4.90 -6.58 20.95
N ALA A 306 -5.59 -5.43 20.92
CA ALA A 306 -6.85 -5.23 21.65
C ALA A 306 -8.04 -6.02 21.07
N ILE A 307 -7.85 -6.65 19.90
CA ILE A 307 -8.81 -7.52 19.23
C ILE A 307 -8.25 -8.92 19.33
N THR A 308 -9.01 -9.86 19.89
CA THR A 308 -8.57 -11.24 20.11
C THR A 308 -9.05 -12.16 18.99
N LYS A 309 -8.38 -13.31 18.85
CA LYS A 309 -8.98 -14.51 18.27
C LYS A 309 -10.09 -14.95 19.24
N ASP A 310 -11.12 -15.63 18.75
CA ASP A 310 -12.36 -15.99 19.48
C ASP A 310 -13.49 -14.94 19.40
#